data_AF-A0A7X7X8Y2-F1
#
_entry.id   AF-A0A7X7X8Y2-F1
#
_cell.length_a   1.000
_cell.length_b   1.000
_cell.length_c   1.000
_cell.angle_alpha   90.00
_cell.angle_beta   90.00
_cell.angle_gamma   90.00
#
_symmetry.space_group_name_H-M   'P 1'
#
loop_
_entity.id
_entity.type
_entity.pdbx_description
1 polymer ?
#
loop_
_entity_poly.entity_id
_entity_poly.type
_entity_poly.pdbx_seq_one_letter_code
_entity_poly.pdbx_strand_id
1 'polypeptide(L)'
;MLSNSIHPHMLRHTKAVHMLESGINLIYIRDFLGHVSITTTEIYLKVETELKRSVLERSYPDVVTQDIPKWKEDTELLQWLNDFCCQL
;
A
#
# COMPACT_ATOMS: atom_id res chain seq x y z
N MET A 1 -11.65 -13.15 -30.37
CA MET A 1 -11.76 -11.91 -29.57
C MET A 1 -10.62 -11.83 -28.55
N LEU A 2 -9.39 -11.53 -28.97
CA LEU A 2 -8.29 -11.17 -28.05
C LEU A 2 -7.37 -10.19 -28.79
N SER A 3 -7.90 -9.00 -29.09
CA SER A 3 -7.18 -7.89 -29.72
C SER A 3 -7.01 -6.73 -28.74
N ASN A 4 -6.67 -7.04 -27.50
CA ASN A 4 -6.18 -6.04 -26.55
C ASN A 4 -4.68 -6.28 -26.45
N SER A 5 -3.90 -5.39 -27.07
CA SER A 5 -2.45 -5.49 -27.18
C SER A 5 -1.81 -5.67 -25.80
N ILE A 6 -1.35 -6.88 -25.51
CA ILE A 6 -0.55 -7.16 -24.32
C ILE A 6 0.79 -6.46 -24.53
N HIS A 7 1.08 -5.44 -23.73
CA HIS A 7 2.34 -4.71 -23.82
C HIS A 7 3.38 -5.32 -22.89
N PRO A 8 4.67 -5.32 -23.25
CA PRO A 8 5.76 -5.79 -22.37
C PRO A 8 5.75 -5.16 -20.98
N HIS A 9 5.28 -3.91 -20.87
CA HIS A 9 5.12 -3.21 -19.59
C HIS A 9 4.09 -3.89 -18.66
N MET A 10 3.01 -4.47 -19.21
CA MET A 10 2.00 -5.19 -18.42
C MET A 10 2.60 -6.44 -17.80
N LEU A 11 3.40 -7.21 -18.56
CA LEU A 11 4.08 -8.39 -18.04
C LEU A 11 5.10 -8.03 -16.93
N ARG A 12 5.85 -6.93 -17.12
CA ARG A 12 6.75 -6.39 -16.10
C ARG A 12 5.99 -6.04 -14.82
N HIS A 13 4.84 -5.38 -14.96
CA HIS A 13 3.99 -5.01 -13.84
C HIS A 13 3.43 -6.24 -13.10
N THR A 14 2.83 -7.19 -13.82
CA THR A 14 2.29 -8.43 -13.22
C THR A 14 3.36 -9.23 -12.49
N LYS A 15 4.57 -9.36 -13.06
CA LYS A 15 5.67 -10.06 -12.41
C LYS A 15 6.16 -9.37 -11.13
N ALA A 16 6.27 -8.04 -11.15
CA ALA A 16 6.70 -7.25 -9.99
C ALA A 16 5.68 -7.34 -8.84
N VAL A 17 4.39 -7.22 -9.15
CA VAL A 17 3.30 -7.35 -8.18
C VAL A 17 3.31 -8.75 -7.54
N HIS A 18 3.41 -9.82 -8.32
CA HIS A 18 3.49 -11.18 -7.76
C HIS A 18 4.71 -11.42 -6.86
N MET A 19 5.86 -10.85 -7.21
CA MET A 19 7.05 -10.95 -6.35
C MET A 19 6.82 -10.23 -5.01
N LEU A 20 6.14 -9.08 -5.04
CA LEU A 20 5.82 -8.32 -3.85
C LEU A 20 4.79 -9.04 -2.96
N GLU A 21 3.74 -9.62 -3.57
CA GLU A 21 2.75 -10.47 -2.87
C GLU A 21 3.40 -11.70 -2.20
N SER A 22 4.46 -12.24 -2.81
CA SER A 22 5.24 -13.35 -2.25
C SER A 22 6.16 -12.93 -1.09
N GLY A 23 6.14 -11.64 -0.69
CA GLY A 23 6.95 -11.11 0.40
C GLY A 23 8.40 -10.81 0.03
N ILE A 24 8.73 -10.74 -1.26
CA ILE A 24 10.08 -10.38 -1.71
C ILE A 24 10.30 -8.89 -1.49
N ASN A 25 11.42 -8.55 -0.85
CA ASN A 25 11.76 -7.16 -0.56
C ASN A 25 11.97 -6.35 -1.85
N LEU A 26 11.46 -5.10 -1.85
CA LEU A 26 11.45 -4.19 -2.99
C LEU A 26 12.83 -3.96 -3.62
N ILE A 27 13.89 -3.98 -2.81
CA ILE A 27 15.28 -3.84 -3.26
C ILE A 27 15.66 -4.98 -4.22
N TYR A 28 15.26 -6.21 -3.91
CA TYR A 28 15.49 -7.36 -4.77
C TYR A 28 14.64 -7.30 -6.04
N ILE A 29 13.40 -6.83 -5.96
CA ILE A 29 12.53 -6.66 -7.13
C ILE A 29 13.11 -5.59 -8.07
N ARG A 30 13.61 -4.48 -7.52
CA ARG A 30 14.30 -3.42 -8.27
C ARG A 30 15.52 -3.98 -9.01
N ASP A 31 16.37 -4.70 -8.29
CA ASP A 31 17.59 -5.29 -8.85
C ASP A 31 17.26 -6.35 -9.91
N PHE A 32 16.23 -7.16 -9.68
CA PHE A 32 15.71 -8.13 -10.66
C PHE A 32 15.17 -7.47 -11.93
N LEU A 33 14.57 -6.28 -11.83
CA LEU A 33 14.04 -5.53 -12.96
C LEU A 33 15.09 -4.63 -13.65
N GLY A 34 16.28 -4.48 -13.04
CA GLY A 34 17.38 -3.65 -13.54
C GLY A 34 17.13 -2.14 -13.40
N HIS A 35 16.31 -1.72 -12.43
CA HIS A 35 15.98 -0.31 -12.25
C HIS A 35 17.10 0.40 -11.45
N VAL A 36 17.68 1.46 -12.03
CA VAL A 36 18.76 2.25 -11.39
C VAL A 36 18.24 3.06 -10.18
N SER A 37 16.94 3.35 -10.13
CA SER A 37 16.31 4.10 -9.05
C SER A 37 15.12 3.36 -8.43
N ILE A 38 15.08 3.32 -7.09
CA ILE A 38 14.01 2.71 -6.29
C ILE A 38 12.68 3.45 -6.42
N THR A 39 12.69 4.72 -6.83
CA THR A 39 11.49 5.56 -7.01
C THR A 39 10.52 4.98 -8.05
N THR A 40 11.04 4.25 -9.04
CA THR A 40 10.21 3.58 -10.06
C THR A 40 9.60 2.28 -9.56
N THR A 41 10.11 1.71 -8.46
CA THR A 41 9.65 0.46 -7.85
C THR A 41 8.70 0.75 -6.67
N GLU A 42 8.82 1.91 -6.02
CA GLU A 42 7.90 2.39 -4.96
C GLU A 42 6.43 2.44 -5.41
N ILE A 43 6.18 2.65 -6.71
CA ILE A 43 4.82 2.62 -7.26
C ILE A 43 4.14 1.27 -7.03
N TYR A 44 4.90 0.16 -6.97
CA TYR A 44 4.35 -1.15 -6.69
C TYR A 44 3.89 -1.31 -5.24
N LEU A 45 4.57 -0.68 -4.27
CA LEU A 45 4.15 -0.71 -2.86
C LEU A 45 2.80 -0.03 -2.65
N LYS A 46 2.60 1.14 -3.28
CA LYS A 46 1.34 1.89 -3.18
C LYS A 46 0.18 1.08 -3.76
N VAL A 47 0.37 0.51 -4.95
CA VAL A 47 -0.64 -0.33 -5.61
C VAL A 47 -0.98 -1.56 -4.76
N GLU A 48 0.01 -2.18 -4.13
CA GLU A 48 -0.19 -3.35 -3.26
C GLU A 48 -1.01 -3.03 -2.01
N THR A 49 -0.77 -1.87 -1.40
CA THR A 49 -1.50 -1.41 -0.22
C THR A 49 -2.99 -1.18 -0.56
N GLU A 50 -3.26 -0.52 -1.68
CA GLU A 50 -4.62 -0.31 -2.18
C GLU A 50 -5.31 -1.63 -2.57
N LEU A 51 -4.57 -2.56 -3.19
CA LEU A 51 -5.10 -3.87 -3.54
C LEU A 51 -5.48 -4.67 -2.30
N LYS A 52 -4.58 -4.78 -1.31
CA LYS A 52 -4.86 -5.42 -0.02
C LYS A 52 -6.05 -4.79 0.67
N ARG A 53 -6.13 -3.46 0.70
CA ARG A 53 -7.25 -2.73 1.27
C ARG A 53 -8.57 -3.11 0.57
N SER A 54 -8.59 -3.07 -0.76
CA SER A 54 -9.79 -3.41 -1.55
C SER A 54 -10.23 -4.87 -1.37
N VAL A 55 -9.28 -5.80 -1.28
CA VAL A 55 -9.55 -7.23 -1.02
C VAL A 55 -10.08 -7.43 0.40
N LEU A 56 -9.51 -6.72 1.38
CA LEU A 56 -9.98 -6.76 2.76
C LEU A 56 -11.40 -6.20 2.88
N GLU A 57 -11.67 -5.03 2.30
CA GLU A 57 -13.01 -4.40 2.28
C GLU A 57 -14.04 -5.30 1.58
N ARG A 58 -13.65 -5.99 0.50
CA ARG A 58 -14.52 -6.93 -0.22
C ARG A 58 -14.77 -8.23 0.55
N SER A 59 -13.76 -8.76 1.24
CA SER A 59 -13.85 -10.06 1.94
C SER A 59 -14.53 -9.93 3.30
N TYR A 60 -14.44 -8.76 3.91
CA TYR A 60 -14.98 -8.47 5.24
C TYR A 60 -15.79 -7.17 5.24
N PRO A 61 -17.00 -7.16 4.63
CA PRO A 61 -17.83 -5.96 4.58
C PRO A 61 -18.22 -5.42 5.97
N ASP A 62 -18.33 -6.30 6.97
CA ASP A 62 -18.77 -5.95 8.33
C ASP A 62 -17.61 -5.61 9.29
N VAL A 63 -16.35 -5.83 8.91
CA VAL A 63 -15.17 -5.53 9.76
C VAL A 63 -14.75 -4.06 9.63
N VAL A 64 -15.29 -3.34 8.66
CA VAL A 64 -15.28 -1.87 8.67
C VAL A 64 -16.34 -1.38 9.66
N THR A 65 -16.20 -1.78 10.92
CA THR A 65 -16.93 -1.12 11.99
C THR A 65 -16.50 0.34 11.97
N GLN A 66 -17.45 1.26 11.77
CA GLN A 66 -17.29 2.69 12.04
C GLN A 66 -17.08 2.96 13.54
N ASP A 67 -16.52 2.02 14.29
CA ASP A 67 -16.02 2.23 15.62
C ASP A 67 -14.75 3.05 15.50
N ILE A 68 -14.99 4.36 15.38
CA ILE A 68 -13.99 5.38 15.64
C ILE A 68 -13.33 4.98 16.95
N PRO A 69 -12.00 4.79 16.98
CA PRO A 69 -11.36 4.29 18.18
C PRO A 69 -11.60 5.32 19.31
N LYS A 70 -12.04 4.83 20.48
CA LYS A 70 -12.50 5.64 21.63
C LYS A 70 -11.57 6.79 22.05
N TRP A 71 -10.28 6.69 21.74
CA TRP A 71 -9.31 7.75 22.02
C TRP A 71 -9.59 9.07 21.26
N LYS A 72 -10.35 9.02 20.16
CA LYS A 72 -10.73 10.23 19.40
C LYS A 72 -11.80 11.07 20.12
N GLU A 73 -12.45 10.51 21.13
CA GLU A 73 -13.40 11.20 22.02
C GLU A 73 -12.69 11.85 23.21
N ASP A 74 -11.43 11.45 23.47
CA ASP A 74 -10.62 11.96 24.57
C ASP A 74 -10.01 13.31 24.20
N THR A 75 -10.73 14.37 24.56
CA THR A 75 -10.33 15.76 24.29
C THR A 75 -9.07 16.14 25.07
N GLU A 76 -8.84 15.53 26.24
CA GLU A 76 -7.63 15.78 27.04
C GLU A 76 -6.40 15.17 26.36
N LEU A 77 -6.51 13.95 25.85
CA LEU A 77 -5.43 13.29 25.10
C LEU A 77 -5.07 14.05 23.82
N LEU A 78 -6.09 14.54 23.08
CA LEU A 78 -5.87 15.32 21.86
C LEU A 78 -5.22 16.67 22.16
N GLN A 79 -5.64 17.33 23.24
CA GLN A 79 -5.03 18.59 23.69
C GLN A 79 -3.57 18.36 24.11
N TRP A 80 -3.31 17.30 24.88
CA TRP A 80 -1.96 16.92 25.28
C TRP A 80 -1.05 16.62 24.08
N LEU A 81 -1.51 15.84 23.09
CA LEU A 81 -0.74 15.55 21.87
C LEU A 81 -0.39 16.82 21.09
N ASN A 82 -1.32 17.77 21.01
CA ASN A 82 -1.13 19.01 20.29
C ASN A 82 -0.13 19.93 21.00
N ASP A 83 -0.20 19.99 22.34
CA ASP A 83 0.75 20.75 23.16
C ASP A 83 2.15 20.12 23.12
N PHE A 84 2.24 18.78 23.07
CA PHE A 84 3.50 18.05 22.94
C PHE A 84 4.22 18.34 21.61
N CYS A 85 3.45 18.43 20.52
CA CYS A 85 3.99 18.80 19.20
C CYS A 85 4.47 20.25 19.12
N CYS A 86 4.03 21.15 20.00
CA CYS A 86 4.44 22.56 20.03
C CYS A 86 5.66 22.84 20.93
N GLN A 87 6.16 21.84 21.67
CA GLN A 87 7.31 21.95 22.58
C GLN A 87 8.63 21.37 22.01
N LEU A 88 8.59 20.82 20.79
CA LEU A 88 9.75 20.40 19.98
C LEU A 88 9.95 21.37 18.82
#